data_AF-M0QWX7-F1
#
_entry.id   AF-M0QWX7-F1
#
_cell.length_a   1.000
_cell.length_b   1.000
_cell.length_c   1.000
_cell.angle_alpha   90.00
_cell.angle_beta   90.00
_cell.angle_gamma   90.00
#
_symmetry.space_group_name_H-M   'P 1'
#
loop_
_entity.id
_entity.type
_entity.pdbx_description
1 polymer ?
#
loop_
_entity_poly.entity_id
_entity_poly.type
_entity_poly.pdbx_seq_one_letter_code
_entity_poly.pdbx_strand_id
1 'polypeptide(L)'
;MLSASQKALKEKEKADWSSLSRDEKVQLYRIQFNESFAEMNRGTNEWKTVVGMAMFFIGFTALVLIWEKSYVYGPIPHTFDRDWVAMQTKRM
;
A
#
# COMPACT_ATOMS: atom_id res chain seq x y z
N MET A 1 2.72 28.53 -17.00
CA MET A 1 3.06 29.96 -17.23
C MET A 1 3.05 30.67 -15.87
N LEU A 2 4.06 31.50 -15.58
CA LEU A 2 4.10 32.29 -14.34
C LEU A 2 3.07 33.42 -14.39
N SER A 3 2.38 33.67 -13.27
CA SER A 3 1.52 34.84 -13.10
C SER A 3 2.33 36.14 -13.14
N ALA A 4 1.67 37.28 -13.29
CA ALA A 4 2.33 38.59 -13.27
C ALA A 4 3.11 38.82 -11.95
N SER A 5 2.53 38.43 -10.81
CA SER A 5 3.20 38.53 -9.50
C SER A 5 4.39 37.58 -9.38
N GLN A 6 4.29 36.36 -9.91
CA GLN A 6 5.40 35.40 -9.91
C GLN A 6 6.55 35.87 -10.83
N LYS A 7 6.24 36.49 -11.98
CA LYS A 7 7.27 37.11 -12.85
C LYS A 7 7.98 38.25 -12.13
N ALA A 8 7.25 39.14 -11.45
CA ALA A 8 7.85 40.21 -10.65
C ALA A 8 8.73 39.65 -9.51
N LEU A 9 8.29 38.56 -8.87
CA LEU A 9 9.07 37.89 -7.84
C LEU A 9 10.37 37.27 -8.39
N LYS A 10 10.34 36.67 -9.59
CA LYS A 10 11.54 36.16 -10.29
C LYS A 10 12.50 37.27 -10.70
N GLU A 11 12.01 38.48 -10.98
CA GLU A 11 12.89 39.65 -11.19
C GLU A 11 13.51 40.12 -9.87
N LYS A 12 12.74 40.13 -8.77
CA LYS A 12 13.24 40.47 -7.43
C LYS A 12 14.30 39.48 -6.93
N GLU A 13 14.18 38.20 -7.27
CA GLU A 13 15.15 37.14 -6.95
C GLU A 13 16.57 37.42 -7.46
N LYS A 14 16.73 38.24 -8.51
CA LYS A 14 18.03 38.62 -9.07
C LYS A 14 18.81 39.60 -8.19
N ALA A 15 18.14 40.27 -7.24
CA ALA A 15 18.73 41.21 -6.28
C ALA A 15 19.11 40.49 -4.97
N ASP A 16 19.51 41.26 -3.94
CA ASP A 16 19.91 40.70 -2.64
C ASP A 16 18.73 40.00 -1.91
N TRP A 17 18.95 38.75 -1.49
CA TRP A 17 17.99 37.91 -0.78
C TRP A 17 17.74 38.34 0.67
N SER A 18 18.53 39.27 1.21
CA SER A 18 18.23 39.93 2.49
C SER A 18 16.94 40.76 2.42
N SER A 19 16.60 41.29 1.23
CA SER A 19 15.40 42.10 0.97
C SER A 19 14.12 41.28 0.72
N LEU A 20 14.24 39.95 0.63
CA LEU A 20 13.12 39.05 0.43
C LEU A 20 12.48 38.70 1.77
N SER A 21 11.15 38.82 1.84
CA SER A 21 10.37 38.36 2.99
C SER A 21 10.43 36.82 3.10
N ARG A 22 10.07 36.29 4.27
CA ARG A 22 10.01 34.84 4.48
C ARG A 22 9.06 34.16 3.49
N ASP A 23 7.91 34.78 3.23
CA ASP A 23 6.89 34.24 2.34
C ASP A 23 7.32 34.29 0.87
N GLU A 24 8.07 35.32 0.46
CA GLU A 24 8.66 35.42 -0.88
C GLU A 24 9.68 34.30 -1.13
N LYS A 25 10.51 33.98 -0.12
CA LYS A 25 11.46 32.84 -0.20
C LYS A 25 10.72 31.51 -0.32
N VAL A 26 9.63 31.31 0.43
CA VAL A 26 8.79 30.12 0.31
C VAL A 26 8.08 30.05 -1.05
N GLN A 27 7.62 31.18 -1.59
CA GLN A 27 7.01 31.23 -2.93
C GLN A 27 8.03 30.90 -4.02
N LEU A 28 9.26 31.44 -3.96
CA LEU A 28 10.34 31.06 -4.87
C LEU A 28 10.63 29.57 -4.80
N TYR A 29 10.66 29.01 -3.59
CA TYR A 29 10.81 27.56 -3.40
C TYR A 29 9.70 26.78 -4.10
N ARG A 30 8.43 27.16 -3.91
CA ARG A 30 7.27 26.49 -4.51
C ARG A 30 7.13 26.68 -6.03
N ILE A 31 7.68 27.76 -6.57
CA ILE A 31 7.76 27.97 -8.02
C ILE A 31 8.74 26.97 -8.65
N GLN A 32 9.86 26.70 -7.96
CA GLN A 32 10.92 25.83 -8.46
C GLN A 32 10.65 24.35 -8.16
N PHE A 33 10.09 24.05 -7.00
CA PHE A 33 9.89 22.70 -6.48
C PHE A 33 8.47 22.53 -5.97
N ASN A 34 7.82 21.45 -6.42
CA ASN A 34 6.45 21.14 -6.00
C ASN A 34 6.40 20.80 -4.51
N GLU A 35 7.35 20.00 -4.03
CA GLU A 35 7.41 19.46 -2.68
C GLU A 35 8.79 19.67 -2.05
N SER A 36 8.81 19.76 -0.72
CA SER A 36 10.03 19.71 0.07
C SER A 36 10.50 18.29 0.31
N PHE A 37 11.79 18.12 0.63
CA PHE A 37 12.32 16.81 1.02
C PHE A 37 11.52 16.17 2.16
N ALA A 38 11.01 16.97 3.11
CA ALA A 38 10.17 16.46 4.20
C ALA A 38 8.79 15.97 3.71
N GLU A 39 8.21 16.63 2.71
CA GLU A 39 6.94 16.22 2.10
C GLU A 39 7.11 14.98 1.22
N MET A 40 8.15 14.95 0.39
CA MET A 40 8.48 13.82 -0.48
C MET A 40 8.79 12.56 0.32
N ASN A 41 9.50 12.70 1.45
CA ASN A 41 9.85 11.58 2.31
C ASN A 41 8.78 11.26 3.35
N ARG A 42 7.61 11.91 3.30
CA ARG A 42 6.52 11.63 4.23
C ARG A 42 5.98 10.23 3.96
N GLY A 43 6.15 9.33 4.92
CA GLY A 43 5.59 7.98 4.84
C GLY A 43 4.06 8.00 4.69
N THR A 44 3.53 6.97 4.03
CA THR A 44 2.08 6.75 3.89
C THR A 44 1.62 5.59 4.78
N ASN A 45 0.31 5.49 5.01
CA ASN A 45 -0.30 4.38 5.73
C ASN A 45 -0.79 3.26 4.78
N GLU A 46 -0.35 3.25 3.52
CA GLU A 46 -0.84 2.32 2.49
C GLU A 46 -0.62 0.85 2.86
N TRP A 47 0.44 0.55 3.62
CA TRP A 47 0.69 -0.81 4.11
C TRP A 47 -0.50 -1.40 4.87
N LYS A 48 -1.27 -0.57 5.60
CA LYS A 48 -2.47 -1.02 6.32
C LYS A 48 -3.56 -1.47 5.35
N THR A 49 -3.75 -0.72 4.28
CA THR A 49 -4.70 -1.06 3.21
C THR A 49 -4.27 -2.35 2.50
N VAL A 50 -2.99 -2.47 2.15
CA VAL A 50 -2.44 -3.65 1.49
C VAL A 50 -2.61 -4.90 2.36
N VAL A 51 -2.19 -4.85 3.62
CA VAL A 51 -2.31 -5.98 4.55
C VAL A 51 -3.77 -6.32 4.81
N GLY A 52 -4.62 -5.32 5.04
CA GLY A 52 -6.05 -5.53 5.28
C GLY A 52 -6.74 -6.23 4.11
N MET A 53 -6.49 -5.76 2.88
CA MET A 53 -7.03 -6.36 1.67
C MET A 53 -6.50 -7.78 1.43
N ALA A 54 -5.21 -8.02 1.65
CA ALA A 54 -4.63 -9.36 1.52
C ALA A 54 -5.28 -10.35 2.50
N MET A 55 -5.43 -9.98 3.78
CA MET A 55 -6.07 -10.83 4.77
C MET A 55 -7.56 -11.06 4.48
N PHE A 56 -8.26 -10.05 3.98
CA PHE A 56 -9.65 -10.19 3.55
C PHE A 56 -9.78 -11.26 2.45
N PHE A 57 -8.94 -11.23 1.41
CA PHE A 57 -8.99 -12.22 0.34
C PHE A 57 -8.53 -13.62 0.76
N ILE A 58 -7.58 -13.73 1.70
CA ILE A 58 -7.24 -15.02 2.33
C ILE A 58 -8.46 -15.59 3.05
N GLY A 59 -9.16 -14.77 3.85
CA GLY A 59 -10.40 -15.17 4.52
C GLY A 59 -11.50 -15.57 3.55
N PHE A 60 -11.69 -14.79 2.47
CA PHE A 60 -12.65 -15.10 1.42
C PHE A 60 -12.34 -16.44 0.72
N THR A 61 -11.05 -16.73 0.47
CA THR A 61 -10.62 -18.01 -0.12
C THR A 61 -10.99 -19.19 0.78
N ALA A 62 -10.88 -19.05 2.10
CA ALA A 62 -11.32 -20.09 3.03
C ALA A 62 -12.84 -20.38 2.93
N LEU A 63 -13.67 -19.34 2.73
CA LEU A 63 -15.10 -19.52 2.50
C LEU A 63 -15.40 -20.31 1.22
N VAL A 64 -14.65 -20.04 0.14
CA VAL A 64 -14.76 -20.79 -1.11
C VAL A 64 -14.39 -22.27 -0.90
N LEU A 65 -13.31 -22.56 -0.17
CA LEU A 65 -12.90 -23.93 0.14
C LEU A 65 -13.94 -24.68 1.00
N ILE A 66 -14.57 -23.99 1.96
CA ILE A 66 -15.65 -24.57 2.77
C ILE A 66 -16.84 -24.94 1.88
N TRP A 67 -17.20 -24.07 0.94
CA TRP A 67 -18.27 -24.32 -0.03
C TRP A 67 -17.94 -25.51 -0.93
N GLU A 68 -16.73 -25.56 -1.49
CA GLU A 68 -16.27 -26.67 -2.33
C GLU A 68 -16.28 -28.00 -1.56
N LYS A 69 -15.79 -28.00 -0.32
CA LYS A 69 -15.79 -29.19 0.54
C LYS A 69 -17.20 -29.69 0.89
N SER A 70 -18.17 -28.78 0.96
CA SER A 70 -19.56 -29.10 1.34
C SER A 70 -20.41 -29.58 0.16
N TYR A 71 -20.18 -29.01 -1.04
CA TYR A 71 -21.08 -29.20 -2.18
C TYR A 71 -20.44 -29.84 -3.40
N VAL A 72 -19.10 -29.87 -3.50
CA VAL A 72 -18.37 -30.38 -4.68
C VAL A 72 -17.61 -31.66 -4.36
N TYR A 73 -16.90 -31.72 -3.24
CA TYR A 73 -16.09 -32.90 -2.89
C TYR A 73 -16.92 -34.07 -2.39
N GLY A 74 -16.74 -35.23 -3.04
CA GLY A 74 -17.30 -36.51 -2.62
C GLY A 74 -16.68 -37.06 -1.33
N PRO A 75 -17.14 -38.25 -0.87
CA PRO A 75 -16.57 -38.89 0.30
C PRO A 75 -15.10 -39.24 0.06
N ILE A 76 -14.28 -39.10 1.09
CA ILE A 76 -12.91 -39.59 1.06
C ILE A 76 -12.91 -41.13 1.00
N PRO A 77 -11.90 -41.77 0.38
CA PRO A 77 -11.81 -43.23 0.34
C PRO A 77 -11.82 -43.85 1.75
N HIS A 78 -12.43 -45.03 1.89
CA HIS A 78 -12.48 -45.78 3.16
C HIS A 78 -11.09 -46.09 3.75
N THR A 79 -10.03 -46.03 2.92
CA THR A 79 -8.66 -46.26 3.38
C THR A 79 -8.15 -45.17 4.33
N PHE A 80 -8.86 -44.05 4.42
CA PHE A 80 -8.61 -42.98 5.40
C PHE A 80 -9.36 -43.20 6.73
N ASP A 81 -10.20 -44.24 6.84
CA ASP A 81 -10.83 -44.60 8.10
C ASP A 81 -9.77 -44.98 9.14
N ARG A 82 -9.99 -44.60 10.40
CA ARG A 82 -8.99 -44.75 11.47
C ARG A 82 -8.55 -46.20 11.65
N ASP A 83 -9.48 -47.14 11.60
CA ASP A 83 -9.19 -48.57 11.75
C ASP A 83 -8.36 -49.11 10.59
N TRP A 84 -8.68 -48.68 9.36
CA TRP A 84 -7.91 -49.05 8.18
C TRP A 84 -6.48 -48.49 8.26
N VAL A 85 -6.33 -47.22 8.64
CA VAL A 85 -5.03 -46.57 8.82
C VAL A 85 -4.20 -47.30 9.88
N ALA A 86 -4.80 -47.72 11.00
CA ALA A 86 -4.12 -48.49 12.03
C ALA A 86 -3.63 -49.86 11.54
N MET A 87 -4.49 -50.60 10.82
CA MET A 87 -4.12 -51.89 10.22
C MET A 87 -3.02 -51.74 9.17
N GLN A 88 -3.12 -50.73 8.31
CA GLN A 88 -2.11 -50.43 7.29
C GLN A 88 -0.77 -50.03 7.93
N THR A 89 -0.80 -49.25 9.01
CA THR A 89 0.41 -48.82 9.72
C THR A 89 1.11 -49.99 10.39
N LYS A 90 0.37 -50.97 10.94
CA LYS A 90 0.95 -52.20 11.50
C LYS A 90 1.60 -53.11 10.44
N ARG A 91 1.16 -53.00 9.18
CA ARG A 91 1.67 -53.80 8.06
C ARG A 91 2.96 -53.22 7.46
N MET A 92 3.16 -51.91 7.57
CA MET A 92 4.39 -51.21 7.14
C MET A 92 5.56 -51.54 8.05
#